data_AF-A0A4R5D5N0-F1
#
_entry.id   AF-A0A4R5D5N0-F1
#
_cell.length_a   1.000
_cell.length_b   1.000
_cell.length_c   1.000
_cell.angle_alpha   90.00
_cell.angle_beta   90.00
_cell.angle_gamma   90.00
#
_symmetry.space_group_name_H-M   'P 1'
#
loop_
_entity.id
_entity.type
_entity.pdbx_description
1 polymer ?
#
loop_
_entity_poly.entity_id
_entity_poly.type
_entity_poly.pdbx_seq_one_letter_code
_entity_poly.pdbx_strand_id
1 'polypeptide(L)' 'MTLKIVLLVQEVNIAEKLKTAPDGTYQIGVLIGSFIPFVVLAGLAYWMYASAKKRDKNV' A
#
# COMPACT_ATOMS: atom_id res chain seq x y z
N MET A 1 -14.06 -15.84 17.47
CA MET A 1 -12.75 -15.16 17.40
C MET A 1 -12.38 -15.04 15.93
N THR A 2 -12.99 -14.10 15.22
CA THR A 2 -12.99 -14.10 13.75
C THR A 2 -12.09 -12.99 13.24
N LEU A 3 -10.99 -13.47 12.67
CA LEU A 3 -9.99 -12.88 11.81
C LEU A 3 -10.37 -11.56 11.12
N LYS A 4 -9.61 -10.51 11.45
CA LYS A 4 -9.59 -9.15 10.88
C LYS A 4 -9.14 -9.09 9.40
N ILE A 5 -9.48 -10.08 8.57
CA ILE A 5 -9.24 -10.00 7.11
C ILE A 5 -10.18 -8.97 6.46
N VAL A 6 -11.34 -8.71 7.08
CA VAL A 6 -12.26 -7.64 6.65
C VAL A 6 -11.60 -6.26 6.70
N LEU A 7 -10.57 -6.03 7.53
CA LEU A 7 -9.87 -4.73 7.54
C LEU A 7 -9.09 -4.47 6.24
N LEU A 8 -8.69 -5.52 5.52
CA LEU A 8 -7.98 -5.44 4.23
C LEU A 8 -8.94 -5.26 3.05
N VAL A 9 -10.23 -5.59 3.24
CA VAL A 9 -11.35 -5.39 2.31
C VAL A 9 -12.36 -4.41 2.92
N GLN A 10 -11.91 -3.47 3.76
CA GLN A 10 -12.76 -2.33 4.08
C GLN A 10 -12.94 -1.60 2.77
N GLU A 11 -14.18 -1.53 2.28
CA GLU A 11 -14.57 -0.66 1.17
C GLU A 11 -13.90 0.69 1.39
N VAL A 12 -12.83 0.92 0.62
CA VAL A 12 -12.27 2.25 0.49
C VAL A 12 -13.39 2.94 -0.27
N ASN A 13 -14.29 3.60 0.44
CA ASN A 13 -15.42 4.32 -0.15
C ASN A 13 -14.86 5.55 -0.88
N ILE A 14 -14.10 5.27 -1.93
CA ILE A 14 -13.43 6.20 -2.82
C ILE A 14 -14.52 7.05 -3.49
N ALA A 15 -15.70 6.47 -3.73
CA ALA A 15 -16.86 7.17 -4.25
C ALA A 15 -17.36 8.29 -3.32
N GLU A 16 -17.48 8.06 -2.01
CA GLU A 16 -17.82 9.13 -1.04
C GLU A 16 -16.71 10.17 -0.90
N LYS A 17 -15.46 9.71 -0.85
CA LYS A 17 -14.26 10.56 -0.80
C LYS A 17 -14.12 11.46 -2.05
N LEU A 18 -14.48 10.95 -3.23
CA LEU A 18 -14.52 11.72 -4.48
C LEU A 18 -15.75 12.64 -4.56
N LYS A 19 -16.90 12.25 -4.01
CA LYS A 19 -18.12 13.09 -3.95
C LYS A 19 -17.99 14.29 -3.02
N THR A 20 -17.16 14.17 -1.99
CA THR A 20 -16.88 15.26 -1.03
C THR A 20 -15.61 16.05 -1.37
N ALA A 21 -14.90 15.67 -2.44
CA ALA A 21 -13.69 16.35 -2.89
C ALA A 21 -14.06 17.67 -3.59
N PRO A 22 -13.70 18.83 -3.03
CA PRO A 22 -14.02 20.12 -3.65
C PRO A 22 -13.07 20.44 -4.83
N ASP A 23 -11.87 19.85 -4.84
CA ASP A 23 -10.75 20.28 -5.70
C ASP A 23 -9.84 19.13 -6.20
N GLY A 24 -9.21 19.31 -7.36
CA GLY A 24 -8.36 18.30 -8.05
C GLY A 24 -7.18 17.74 -7.24
N THR A 25 -6.71 18.45 -6.21
CA THR A 25 -5.65 18.00 -5.31
C THR A 25 -6.03 16.74 -4.52
N TYR A 26 -7.30 16.59 -4.14
CA TYR A 26 -7.77 15.40 -3.41
C TYR A 26 -7.78 14.16 -4.31
N GLN A 27 -8.15 14.32 -5.58
CA GLN A 27 -8.14 13.26 -6.58
C GLN A 27 -6.72 12.72 -6.80
N ILE A 28 -5.71 13.61 -6.82
CA ILE A 28 -4.30 13.23 -6.88
C ILE A 28 -3.87 12.45 -5.64
N GLY A 29 -4.29 12.88 -4.45
CA GLY A 29 -4.01 12.17 -3.20
C GLY A 29 -4.60 10.76 -3.15
N VAL A 30 -5.84 10.57 -3.64
CA VAL A 30 -6.48 9.26 -3.76
C VAL A 30 -5.77 8.39 -4.79
N LEU A 31 -5.42 8.96 -5.95
CA LEU A 31 -4.71 8.26 -7.02
C LEU A 31 -3.34 7.77 -6.53
N ILE A 32 -2.54 8.64 -5.92
CA ILE A 32 -1.23 8.27 -5.33
C ILE A 32 -1.41 7.26 -4.19
N GLY A 33 -2.43 7.45 -3.34
CA GLY A 33 -2.78 6.52 -2.27
C GLY A 33 -3.05 5.09 -2.77
N SER A 34 -3.62 4.95 -3.96
CA SER A 34 -3.88 3.63 -4.58
C SER A 34 -2.60 2.87 -4.96
N PHE A 35 -1.47 3.57 -5.13
CA PHE A 35 -0.18 2.95 -5.42
C PHE A 35 0.60 2.54 -4.17
N ILE A 36 0.21 2.98 -2.98
CA ILE A 36 0.87 2.63 -1.70
C ILE A 36 1.05 1.11 -1.52
N PRO A 37 0.05 0.24 -1.80
CA PRO A 37 0.22 -1.21 -1.68
C PRO A 37 1.37 -1.75 -2.54
N PHE A 38 1.56 -1.21 -3.74
CA PHE A 38 2.64 -1.60 -4.64
C PHE A 38 4.01 -1.14 -4.14
N VAL A 39 4.08 0.08 -3.59
CA VAL A 39 5.32 0.61 -2.97
C VAL A 39 5.73 -0.24 -1.77
N VAL A 40 4.78 -0.68 -0.95
CA VAL A 40 5.03 -1.59 0.17
C VAL A 40 5.59 -2.93 -0.32
N LEU A 41 4.99 -3.52 -1.36
CA LEU A 41 5.49 -4.77 -1.95
C LEU A 41 6.90 -4.61 -2.54
N ALA A 42 7.18 -3.50 -3.23
CA ALA A 42 8.50 -3.20 -3.76
C ALA A 42 9.54 -3.03 -2.64
N GLY A 43 9.17 -2.36 -1.54
CA GLY A 43 10.01 -2.22 -0.34
C GLY A 43 10.30 -3.58 0.32
N LEU A 44 9.30 -4.45 0.43
CA LEU A 44 9.47 -5.82 0.94
C LEU A 44 10.38 -6.65 0.04
N ALA A 45 10.20 -6.57 -1.28
CA ALA A 45 11.06 -7.25 -2.25
C ALA A 45 12.52 -6.78 -2.13
N TYR A 46 12.74 -5.46 -2.01
CA TYR A 46 14.07 -4.90 -1.79
C TYR A 46 14.68 -5.37 -0.47
N TRP A 47 13.89 -5.39 0.61
CA TRP A 47 14.35 -5.87 1.90
C TRP A 47 14.71 -7.36 1.87
N MET A 48 13.89 -8.20 1.22
CA MET A 48 14.18 -9.62 1.00
C MET A 48 15.46 -9.81 0.19
N TYR A 49 15.66 -9.06 -0.89
CA TYR A 49 16.88 -9.09 -1.68
C TYR A 49 18.11 -8.65 -0.88
N ALA A 50 18.01 -7.54 -0.13
CA ALA A 50 19.10 -7.04 0.71
C ALA A 50 19.44 -8.01 1.85
N SER A 51 18.43 -8.66 2.42
CA SER A 51 18.55 -9.73 3.42
C SER A 51 19.28 -10.95 2.86
N ALA A 52 18.83 -11.45 1.70
CA ALA A 52 19.44 -12.59 1.03
C ALA A 52 20.90 -12.31 0.64
N LYS A 53 21.17 -11.11 0.10
CA LYS A 53 22.52 -10.70 -0.31
C LYS A 53 23.51 -10.55 0.84
N LYS A 54 23.05 -10.29 2.07
CA LYS A 54 23.89 -10.29 3.27
C LYS A 54 24.24 -11.69 3.77
N ARG A 55 23.46 -12.71 3.41
CA ARG A 55 23.72 -14.12 3.78
C ARG A 55 24.82 -14.74 2.91
N ASP A 56 24.88 -14.40 1.62
CA ASP A 56 25.95 -14.84 0.71
C ASP A 56 27.33 -14.25 1.00
N LYS A 57 27.41 -13.13 1.73
CA LYS A 57 28.69 -12.50 2.11
C LYS A 57 29.30 -13.04 3.41
N ASN A 58 28.61 -13.93 4.11
CA ASN A 58 29.07 -14.52 5.38
C ASN A 58 29.25 -16.05 5.29
N VAL A 59 29.38 -16.60 4.07
CA VAL A 59 29.84 -17.97 3.81
C VAL A 59 31.23 -17.94 3.19
#